data_AF-A0A7X0C514-F1
#
_entry.id   AF-A0A7X0C514-F1
#
_cell.length_a   1.000
_cell.length_b   1.000
_cell.length_c   1.000
_cell.angle_alpha   90.00
_cell.angle_beta   90.00
_cell.angle_gamma   90.00
#
_symmetry.space_group_name_H-M   'P 1'
#
loop_
_entity.id
_entity.type
_entity.pdbx_description
1 polymer ?
#
loop_
_entity_poly.entity_id
_entity_poly.type
_entity_poly.pdbx_seq_one_letter_code
_entity_poly.pdbx_strand_id
1 'polypeptide(L)'
;MTESTTSTMTEADARASVRAVVLELAPNGDESAAPDAHLVDDLGFHSLALLELAFTLEDEFDLPPIDEATARQITTILAVENHVVRELTERGEIVAG
;
A
#
# COMPACT_ATOMS: atom_id res chain seq x y z
N MET A 1 -9.36 12.98 28.89
CA MET A 1 -8.91 13.46 27.57
C MET A 1 -9.06 12.29 26.63
N THR A 2 -10.14 12.26 25.84
CA THR A 2 -10.37 11.24 24.83
C THR A 2 -10.13 11.91 23.48
N GLU A 3 -8.88 11.95 23.05
CA GLU A 3 -8.54 12.29 21.68
C GLU A 3 -8.40 10.96 20.94
N SER A 4 -9.53 10.36 20.59
CA SER A 4 -9.58 9.37 19.53
C SER A 4 -9.51 10.14 18.22
N THR A 5 -8.29 10.48 17.80
CA THR A 5 -8.04 11.04 16.47
C THR A 5 -8.16 9.91 15.46
N THR A 6 -9.38 9.61 15.02
CA THR A 6 -9.58 8.80 13.81
C THR A 6 -9.23 9.69 12.64
N SER A 7 -7.97 9.64 12.17
CA SER A 7 -7.52 10.32 10.96
C SER A 7 -8.29 9.73 9.78
N THR A 8 -9.42 10.36 9.44
CA THR A 8 -10.28 9.87 8.38
C THR A 8 -9.74 10.41 7.06
N MET A 9 -9.17 9.55 6.21
CA MET A 9 -8.62 9.92 4.90
C MET A 9 -9.56 9.50 3.77
N THR A 10 -9.45 10.12 2.59
CA THR A 10 -10.24 9.65 1.43
C THR A 10 -9.57 8.44 0.78
N GLU A 11 -10.32 7.63 0.04
CA GLU A 11 -9.75 6.54 -0.74
C GLU A 11 -8.69 7.03 -1.73
N ALA A 12 -8.91 8.20 -2.35
CA ALA A 12 -7.96 8.77 -3.29
C ALA A 12 -6.64 9.15 -2.61
N ASP A 13 -6.71 9.75 -1.42
CA ASP A 13 -5.52 10.08 -0.62
C ASP A 13 -4.76 8.82 -0.20
N ALA A 14 -5.47 7.79 0.28
CA ALA A 14 -4.86 6.51 0.66
C ALA A 14 -4.11 5.88 -0.52
N ARG A 15 -4.75 5.80 -1.69
CA ARG A 15 -4.11 5.26 -2.91
C ARG A 15 -2.89 6.06 -3.33
N ALA A 16 -2.97 7.39 -3.26
CA ALA A 16 -1.84 8.26 -3.60
C ALA A 16 -0.66 8.05 -2.66
N SER A 17 -0.90 7.94 -1.35
CA SER A 17 0.15 7.65 -0.35
C SER A 17 0.77 6.28 -0.57
N VAL A 18 -0.05 5.23 -0.74
CA VAL A 18 0.45 3.88 -1.03
C VAL A 18 1.30 3.85 -2.29
N ARG A 19 0.85 4.52 -3.35
CA ARG A 19 1.61 4.61 -4.60
C ARG A 19 2.96 5.31 -4.38
N ALA A 20 3.00 6.37 -3.58
CA ALA A 20 4.25 7.05 -3.26
C ALA A 20 5.23 6.12 -2.54
N VAL A 21 4.79 5.35 -1.54
CA VAL A 21 5.62 4.35 -0.84
C VAL A 21 6.15 3.30 -1.81
N VAL A 22 5.28 2.73 -2.65
CA VAL A 22 5.67 1.70 -3.62
C VAL A 22 6.76 2.22 -4.56
N LEU A 23 6.61 3.46 -5.04
CA LEU A 23 7.59 4.07 -5.96
C LEU A 23 8.90 4.48 -5.28
N GLU A 24 8.85 4.89 -4.02
CA GLU A 24 10.04 5.24 -3.23
C GLU A 24 10.91 4.01 -2.95
N LEU A 25 10.28 2.86 -2.67
CA LEU A 25 10.97 1.60 -2.38
C LEU A 25 11.34 0.79 -3.63
N ALA A 26 10.76 1.14 -4.78
CA ALA A 26 11.02 0.47 -6.05
C ALA A 26 12.47 0.71 -6.51
N PRO A 27 13.27 -0.35 -6.76
CA PRO A 27 14.64 -0.21 -7.27
C PRO A 27 14.70 0.52 -8.62
N ASN A 28 13.68 0.33 -9.46
CA ASN A 28 13.51 1.02 -10.74
C ASN A 28 12.34 2.01 -10.68
N GLY A 29 12.10 2.65 -9.53
CA GLY A 29 10.98 3.56 -9.32
C GLY A 29 10.87 4.62 -10.43
N ASP A 30 9.73 4.61 -11.12
CA ASP A 30 9.36 5.61 -12.12
C ASP A 30 8.01 6.20 -11.75
N GLU A 31 7.97 7.51 -11.56
CA GLU A 31 6.73 8.25 -11.22
C GLU A 31 5.63 8.10 -12.28
N SER A 32 5.98 7.71 -13.51
CA SER A 32 5.05 7.39 -14.59
C SER A 32 4.61 5.92 -14.65
N ALA A 33 5.02 5.07 -13.69
CA ALA A 33 4.60 3.67 -13.68
C ALA A 33 3.07 3.54 -13.62
N ALA A 34 2.52 2.71 -14.49
CA ALA A 34 1.09 2.48 -14.59
C ALA A 34 0.57 1.71 -13.35
N PRO A 35 -0.70 1.87 -12.95
CA PRO A 35 -1.24 1.15 -11.79
C PRO A 35 -1.18 -0.38 -11.93
N ASP A 36 -1.23 -0.89 -13.16
CA ASP A 36 -1.10 -2.30 -13.50
C ASP A 36 0.35 -2.79 -13.63
N ALA A 37 1.35 -1.90 -13.41
CA ALA A 37 2.76 -2.29 -13.42
C ALA A 37 3.05 -3.35 -12.35
N HIS A 38 3.78 -4.38 -12.74
CA HIS A 38 4.18 -5.48 -11.89
C HIS A 38 5.33 -5.07 -10.97
N LEU A 39 5.19 -5.36 -9.67
CA LEU A 39 6.20 -5.01 -8.67
C LEU A 39 7.56 -5.62 -9.03
N VAL A 40 7.59 -6.92 -9.34
CA VAL A 40 8.86 -7.62 -9.64
C VAL A 40 9.33 -7.31 -11.05
N ASP A 41 8.48 -7.53 -12.05
CA ASP A 41 8.90 -7.49 -13.45
C ASP A 41 9.14 -6.08 -13.99
N ASP A 42 8.33 -5.09 -13.59
CA ASP A 42 8.43 -3.72 -14.10
C ASP A 42 9.19 -2.78 -13.15
N LEU A 43 8.89 -2.85 -11.84
CA LEU A 43 9.49 -1.97 -10.84
C LEU A 43 10.79 -2.53 -10.22
N GLY A 44 11.13 -3.79 -10.52
CA GLY A 44 12.38 -4.42 -10.09
C GLY A 44 12.41 -4.86 -8.63
N PHE A 45 11.26 -4.99 -7.97
CA PHE A 45 11.21 -5.47 -6.59
C PHE A 45 11.80 -6.88 -6.46
N HIS A 46 12.62 -7.07 -5.44
CA HIS A 46 13.16 -8.37 -5.04
C HIS A 46 12.69 -8.73 -3.61
N SER A 47 13.00 -9.93 -3.13
CA SER A 47 12.50 -10.43 -1.84
C SER A 47 12.71 -9.47 -0.66
N LEU A 48 13.87 -8.80 -0.59
CA LEU A 48 14.11 -7.81 0.47
C LEU A 48 13.25 -6.55 0.32
N ALA A 49 13.19 -5.94 -0.87
CA ALA A 49 12.37 -4.76 -1.12
C ALA A 49 10.87 -5.04 -0.96
N LEU A 50 10.39 -6.24 -1.30
CA LEU A 50 9.00 -6.65 -1.04
C LEU A 50 8.72 -6.76 0.47
N LEU A 51 9.69 -7.26 1.23
CA LEU A 51 9.58 -7.36 2.68
C LEU A 51 9.60 -5.96 3.33
N GLU A 52 10.48 -5.07 2.86
CA GLU A 52 10.53 -3.67 3.28
C GLU A 52 9.21 -2.95 2.95
N LEU A 53 8.68 -3.14 1.73
CA LEU A 53 7.38 -2.59 1.34
C LEU A 53 6.25 -3.05 2.28
N ALA A 54 6.19 -4.35 2.59
CA ALA A 54 5.19 -4.86 3.53
C ALA A 54 5.30 -4.20 4.90
N PHE A 55 6.51 -4.12 5.47
CA PHE A 55 6.71 -3.48 6.78
C PHE A 55 6.41 -1.97 6.76
N THR A 56 6.78 -1.26 5.70
CA THR A 56 6.48 0.17 5.56
C THR A 56 4.98 0.42 5.48
N LEU A 57 4.23 -0.39 4.73
CA LEU A 57 2.77 -0.26 4.66
C LEU A 57 2.10 -0.61 6.00
N GLU A 58 2.58 -1.65 6.67
CA GLU A 58 2.11 -2.05 8.01
C GLU A 58 2.32 -0.93 9.04
N ASP A 59 3.49 -0.29 9.06
CA ASP A 59 3.82 0.79 9.99
C ASP A 59 3.10 2.10 9.63
N GLU A 60 3.07 2.48 8.35
CA GLU A 60 2.51 3.77 7.91
C GLU A 60 0.98 3.81 8.03
N PHE A 61 0.30 2.71 7.74
CA PHE A 61 -1.17 2.63 7.74
C PHE A 61 -1.73 1.82 8.92
N ASP A 62 -0.88 1.42 9.88
CA ASP A 62 -1.26 0.64 11.06
C ASP A 62 -2.00 -0.67 10.67
N LEU A 63 -1.53 -1.33 9.60
CA LEU A 63 -2.15 -2.53 9.04
C LEU A 63 -1.73 -3.79 9.78
N PRO A 64 -2.58 -4.84 9.79
CA PRO A 64 -2.15 -6.15 10.24
C PRO A 64 -1.03 -6.71 9.33
N PRO A 65 -0.19 -7.61 9.86
CA PRO A 65 0.86 -8.25 9.08
C PRO A 65 0.31 -8.93 7.83
N ILE A 66 0.95 -8.69 6.68
CA ILE A 66 0.52 -9.28 5.41
C ILE A 66 0.88 -10.76 5.40
N ASP A 67 -0.14 -11.62 5.35
CA ASP A 67 0.07 -13.06 5.28
C ASP A 67 0.55 -13.53 3.89
N GLU A 68 1.11 -14.73 3.86
CA GLU A 68 1.71 -15.29 2.64
C GLU A 68 0.71 -15.52 1.49
N ALA A 69 -0.58 -15.72 1.78
CA ALA A 69 -1.59 -15.87 0.73
C ALA A 69 -1.92 -14.50 0.12
N THR A 70 -2.08 -13.49 0.96
CA THR A 70 -2.29 -12.10 0.53
C THR A 70 -1.09 -11.56 -0.23
N ALA A 71 0.13 -11.75 0.26
CA ALA A 71 1.36 -11.33 -0.39
C ALA A 71 1.52 -11.90 -1.81
N ARG A 72 1.06 -13.14 -2.05
CA ARG A 72 1.08 -13.75 -3.40
C ARG A 72 0.07 -13.14 -4.37
N GLN A 73 -1.00 -12.52 -3.88
CA GLN A 73 -1.99 -11.84 -4.72
C GLN A 73 -1.53 -10.42 -5.08
N ILE A 74 -0.72 -9.81 -4.23
CA ILE A 74 -0.16 -8.48 -4.43
C ILE A 74 1.01 -8.55 -5.40
N THR A 75 0.70 -8.38 -6.68
CA THR A 75 1.69 -8.47 -7.77
C THR A 75 1.86 -7.17 -8.55
N THR A 76 0.95 -6.21 -8.39
CA THR A 76 0.95 -4.91 -9.09
C THR A 76 0.71 -3.77 -8.11
N ILE A 77 1.02 -2.53 -8.52
CA ILE A 77 0.76 -1.32 -7.71
C ILE A 77 -0.71 -1.26 -7.28
N LEU A 78 -1.63 -1.46 -8.22
CA LEU A 78 -3.07 -1.44 -7.97
C LEU A 78 -3.49 -2.53 -6.96
N ALA A 79 -2.84 -3.69 -6.95
CA ALA A 79 -3.12 -4.73 -5.96
C ALA A 79 -2.71 -4.30 -4.55
N VAL A 80 -1.57 -3.62 -4.40
CA VAL A 80 -1.13 -3.02 -3.13
C VAL A 80 -2.14 -1.98 -2.66
N GLU A 81 -2.48 -1.03 -3.54
CA GLU A 81 -3.45 0.03 -3.25
C GLU A 81 -4.80 -0.54 -2.80
N ASN A 82 -5.33 -1.53 -3.54
CA ASN A 82 -6.59 -2.18 -3.20
C ASN A 82 -6.54 -2.92 -1.86
N HIS A 83 -5.39 -3.54 -1.53
CA HIS A 83 -5.22 -4.21 -0.26
C HIS A 83 -5.32 -3.22 0.91
N VAL A 84 -4.57 -2.11 0.85
CA VAL A 84 -4.55 -1.09 1.90
C VAL A 84 -5.91 -0.40 2.02
N VAL A 85 -6.51 0.01 0.91
CA VAL A 85 -7.84 0.64 0.91
C VAL A 85 -8.88 -0.28 1.54
N ARG A 86 -8.83 -1.59 1.23
CA ARG A 86 -9.76 -2.56 1.81
C ARG A 86 -9.60 -2.63 3.33
N GLU A 87 -8.37 -2.77 3.83
CA GLU A 87 -8.11 -2.82 5.28
C GLU A 87 -8.58 -1.55 5.99
N LEU A 88 -8.24 -0.37 5.46
CA LEU A 88 -8.68 0.92 6.02
C LEU A 88 -10.20 1.09 5.97
N THR A 89 -10.86 0.59 4.93
CA THR A 89 -12.32 0.60 4.80
C THR A 89 -12.97 -0.31 5.83
N GLU A 90 -12.42 -1.52 6.03
CA GLU A 90 -12.90 -2.47 7.04
C GLU A 90 -12.77 -1.93 8.47
N ARG A 91 -11.78 -1.05 8.70
CA ARG A 91 -11.57 -0.33 9.97
C ARG A 91 -12.41 0.95 10.10
N GLY A 92 -13.05 1.41 9.02
CA GLY A 92 -13.86 2.64 9.00
C GLY A 92 -13.02 3.93 8.97
N GLU A 93 -11.78 3.85 8.49
CA GLU A 93 -10.83 4.98 8.41
C GLU A 93 -10.85 5.69 7.05
N ILE A 94 -11.64 5.16 6.10
CA ILE A 94 -11.90 5.77 4.79
C ILE A 94 -13.27 6.44 4.81
N VAL A 95 -13.33 7.71 4.43
CA VAL A 95 -14.60 8.36 4.06
C VAL A 95 -14.90 8.10 2.59
N ALA A 96 -16.11 7.61 2.30
CA ALA A 96 -16.68 7.69 0.96
C ALA A 96 -16.81 9.17 0.61
N GLY A 97 -15.94 9.64 -0.29
CA GLY A 97 -15.95 11.01 -0.82
C GLY A 97 -17.20 11.31 -1.63
#